data_AF-A0A257WE24-F1
#
_entry.id   AF-A0A257WE24-F1
#
_cell.length_a   1.000
_cell.length_b   1.000
_cell.length_c   1.000
_cell.angle_alpha   90.00
_cell.angle_beta   90.00
_cell.angle_gamma   90.00
#
_symmetry.space_group_name_H-M   'P 1'
#
loop_
_entity.id
_entity.type
_entity.pdbx_description
1 polymer ?
#
loop_
_entity_poly.entity_id
_entity_poly.type
_entity_poly.pdbx_seq_one_letter_code
_entity_poly.pdbx_strand_id
1 'polypeptide(L)'
;MLTSLILALCISAFISPSASAQSPEEMQKWMEAMTPSDVHKMMGMIQKLKNRVACDDLTGLLRRDEFFHRLETMSAQAHGGAVSVILVDIDNFKSINDTEGHLVGDHVLHRVAKVIKRCIRAGAEVGRFGGEEFILAL
;
A
#
# COMPACT_ATOMS: atom_id res chain seq x y z
N MET A 1 25.72 -8.34 7.87
CA MET A 1 25.69 -9.03 9.17
C MET A 1 24.91 -8.28 10.25
N LEU A 2 24.99 -6.94 10.37
CA LEU A 2 24.16 -6.21 11.34
C LEU A 2 22.66 -6.09 10.96
N THR A 3 22.33 -6.04 9.67
CA THR A 3 20.94 -5.85 9.21
C THR A 3 20.02 -7.06 9.48
N SER A 4 20.58 -8.28 9.47
CA SER A 4 19.84 -9.51 9.76
C SER A 4 19.49 -9.66 11.25
N LEU A 5 20.32 -9.11 12.15
CA LEU A 5 20.10 -9.17 13.60
C LEU A 5 18.98 -8.23 14.06
N ILE A 6 18.88 -7.05 13.44
CA ILE A 6 17.87 -6.04 13.75
C ILE A 6 16.48 -6.50 13.31
N LEU A 7 16.37 -7.21 12.18
CA LEU A 7 15.08 -7.71 11.68
C LEU A 7 14.51 -8.85 12.56
N ALA A 8 15.37 -9.69 13.13
CA ALA A 8 14.97 -10.78 14.04
C ALA A 8 14.46 -10.25 15.40
N LEU A 9 15.07 -9.20 15.94
CA LEU A 9 14.65 -8.53 17.17
C LEU A 9 13.27 -7.83 17.04
N CYS A 10 12.92 -7.33 15.84
CA CYS A 10 11.62 -6.69 15.62
C CYS A 10 10.46 -7.69 15.49
N ILE A 11 10.72 -8.93 15.07
CA ILE A 11 9.68 -9.96 14.89
C ILE A 11 9.27 -10.59 16.23
N SER A 12 10.20 -10.74 17.18
CA SER A 12 9.91 -11.28 18.52
C SER A 12 9.05 -10.34 19.38
N ALA A 13 9.07 -9.03 19.11
CA ALA A 13 8.30 -8.05 19.86
C ALA A 13 6.79 -7.98 19.51
N PHE A 14 6.37 -8.54 18.35
CA PHE A 14 5.02 -8.27 17.82
C PHE A 14 4.08 -9.49 17.80
N ILE A 15 4.57 -10.73 17.97
CA ILE A 15 3.74 -11.93 17.74
C ILE A 15 3.08 -12.49 19.01
N SER A 16 3.54 -12.20 20.24
CA SER A 16 2.83 -12.64 21.46
C SER A 16 3.34 -11.95 22.75
N PRO A 17 2.51 -11.21 23.51
CA PRO A 17 2.86 -10.77 24.87
C PRO A 17 2.90 -11.91 25.91
N SER A 18 2.57 -13.15 25.53
CA SER A 18 2.39 -14.27 26.47
C SER A 18 3.08 -15.57 26.03
N ALA A 19 4.29 -15.49 25.47
CA ALA A 19 5.14 -16.66 25.27
C ALA A 19 6.41 -16.49 26.10
N SER A 20 6.37 -17.06 27.30
CA SER A 20 7.53 -17.29 28.15
C SER A 20 8.69 -17.89 27.35
N ALA A 21 9.81 -17.17 27.30
CA ALA A 21 11.17 -17.65 27.10
C ALA A 21 11.35 -18.85 26.16
N GLN A 22 11.37 -18.60 24.84
CA GLN A 22 12.11 -19.49 23.94
C GLN A 22 13.61 -19.21 24.16
N SER A 23 14.37 -20.24 24.54
CA SER A 23 15.79 -20.07 24.87
C SER A 23 16.58 -19.63 23.62
N PRO A 24 17.71 -18.91 23.78
CA PRO A 24 18.58 -18.54 22.64
C PRO A 24 18.99 -19.76 21.79
N GLU A 25 19.11 -20.93 22.39
CA GLU A 25 19.42 -22.20 21.71
C GLU A 25 18.27 -22.69 20.83
N GLU A 26 17.02 -22.55 21.27
CA GLU A 26 15.85 -22.87 20.46
C GLU A 26 15.75 -21.93 19.27
N MET A 27 15.92 -20.62 19.48
CA MET A 27 15.92 -19.61 18.41
C MET A 27 16.99 -19.91 17.34
N GLN A 28 18.18 -20.32 17.78
CA GLN A 28 19.27 -20.68 16.87
C GLN A 28 18.96 -21.97 16.09
N LYS A 29 18.35 -22.96 16.72
CA LYS A 29 17.90 -24.19 16.06
C LYS A 29 16.83 -23.92 14.99
N TRP A 30 15.91 -22.98 15.24
CA TRP A 30 14.92 -22.54 14.25
C TRP A 30 15.55 -21.74 13.10
N MET A 31 16.61 -20.96 13.36
CA MET A 31 17.37 -20.26 12.33
C MET A 31 18.18 -21.20 11.45
N GLU A 32 18.80 -22.24 12.02
CA GLU A 32 19.57 -23.26 11.30
C GLU A 32 18.67 -24.21 10.49
N ALA A 33 17.44 -24.47 10.97
CA ALA A 33 16.45 -25.27 10.27
C ALA A 33 15.72 -24.52 9.14
N MET A 34 15.81 -23.19 9.09
CA MET A 34 15.15 -22.37 8.07
C MET A 34 15.98 -22.37 6.78
N THR A 35 15.41 -22.89 5.69
CA THR A 35 16.11 -22.88 4.41
C THR A 35 16.02 -21.50 3.73
N PRO A 36 16.93 -21.18 2.80
CA PRO A 36 16.80 -19.98 1.96
C PRO A 36 15.46 -19.91 1.21
N SER A 37 14.87 -21.07 0.88
CA SER A 37 13.55 -21.16 0.23
C SER A 37 12.42 -20.74 1.18
N ASP A 38 12.50 -21.12 2.46
CA ASP A 38 11.49 -20.76 3.47
C ASP A 38 11.50 -19.26 3.73
N VAL A 39 12.69 -18.66 3.84
CA VAL A 39 12.85 -17.20 3.96
C VAL A 39 12.27 -16.49 2.74
N HIS A 40 12.56 -16.98 1.53
CA HIS A 40 12.01 -16.42 0.29
C HIS A 40 10.49 -16.52 0.23
N LYS A 41 9.92 -17.66 0.63
CA LYS A 41 8.48 -17.91 0.64
C LYS A 41 7.77 -17.04 1.67
N MET A 42 8.36 -16.87 2.86
CA MET A 42 7.89 -15.97 3.91
C MET A 42 7.90 -14.52 3.43
N MET A 43 9.00 -14.07 2.81
CA MET A 43 9.10 -12.73 2.23
C MET A 43 8.05 -12.51 1.13
N GLY A 44 7.80 -13.52 0.30
CA GLY A 44 6.71 -13.50 -0.68
C GLY A 44 5.32 -13.41 -0.05
N MET A 45 5.07 -14.10 1.06
CA MET A 45 3.80 -13.99 1.80
C MET A 45 3.64 -12.64 2.47
N ILE A 46 4.69 -12.10 3.10
CA ILE A 46 4.70 -10.77 3.70
C ILE A 46 4.45 -9.71 2.64
N GLN A 47 5.08 -9.81 1.47
CA GLN A 47 4.81 -8.92 0.36
C GLN A 47 3.36 -9.06 -0.12
N LYS A 48 2.83 -10.29 -0.25
CA LYS A 48 1.42 -10.52 -0.58
C LYS A 48 0.43 -10.01 0.47
N LEU A 49 0.81 -9.95 1.75
CA LEU A 49 -0.01 -9.39 2.83
C LEU A 49 0.06 -7.88 2.83
N LYS A 50 1.24 -7.29 2.62
CA LYS A 50 1.41 -5.85 2.40
C LYS A 50 0.63 -5.36 1.19
N ASN A 51 0.61 -6.15 0.11
CA ASN A 51 -0.16 -5.87 -1.09
C ASN A 51 -1.68 -6.09 -0.90
N ARG A 52 -2.13 -6.65 0.24
CA ARG A 52 -3.53 -7.04 0.48
C ARG A 52 -4.41 -5.97 1.15
N VAL A 53 -4.04 -4.71 1.02
CA VAL A 53 -4.99 -3.59 1.19
C VAL A 53 -5.02 -2.81 -0.12
N ALA A 54 -5.80 -3.33 -1.08
CA ALA A 54 -5.93 -2.77 -2.42
C ALA A 54 -6.40 -1.30 -2.42
N CYS A 55 -7.11 -0.88 -1.35
CA CYS A 55 -7.70 0.44 -1.24
C CYS A 55 -7.06 1.29 -0.13
N ASP A 56 -7.00 2.59 -0.35
CA ASP A 56 -6.70 3.60 0.66
C ASP A 56 -7.87 3.73 1.64
N ASP A 57 -7.58 3.72 2.95
CA ASP A 57 -8.60 3.61 3.99
C ASP A 57 -9.46 4.88 4.11
N LEU A 58 -8.90 6.05 3.78
CA LEU A 58 -9.59 7.33 3.87
C LEU A 58 -10.54 7.55 2.69
N THR A 59 -10.08 7.26 1.48
CA THR A 59 -10.80 7.59 0.24
C THR A 59 -11.53 6.41 -0.38
N GLY A 60 -11.16 5.17 -0.04
CA GLY A 60 -11.66 3.96 -0.68
C GLY A 60 -11.29 3.86 -2.17
N LEU A 61 -10.27 4.60 -2.61
CA LEU A 61 -9.65 4.49 -3.93
C LEU A 61 -8.52 3.48 -3.90
N LEU A 62 -8.05 3.03 -5.06
CA LEU A 62 -6.91 2.12 -5.11
C LEU A 62 -5.67 2.77 -4.49
N ARG A 63 -4.88 2.00 -3.76
CA ARG A 63 -3.52 2.45 -3.43
C ARG A 63 -2.67 2.43 -4.69
N ARG A 64 -1.60 3.23 -4.67
CA ARG A 64 -0.63 3.36 -5.77
C ARG A 64 -0.24 2.02 -6.41
N ASP A 65 0.17 1.03 -5.60
CA ASP A 65 0.66 -0.25 -6.12
C ASP A 65 -0.42 -1.04 -6.85
N GLU A 66 -1.63 -1.07 -6.30
CA GLU A 66 -2.78 -1.73 -6.93
C GLU A 66 -3.23 -0.99 -8.20
N PHE A 67 -3.21 0.35 -8.19
CA PHE A 67 -3.52 1.13 -9.39
C PHE A 67 -2.58 0.78 -10.56
N PHE A 68 -1.26 0.70 -10.32
CA PHE A 68 -0.31 0.32 -11.37
C PHE A 68 -0.50 -1.11 -11.85
N HIS A 69 -0.78 -2.04 -10.93
CA HIS A 69 -1.09 -3.42 -11.30
C HIS A 69 -2.30 -3.51 -12.25
N ARG A 70 -3.35 -2.72 -12.00
CA ARG A 70 -4.52 -2.65 -12.89
C ARG A 70 -4.24 -1.91 -14.18
N LEU A 71 -3.44 -0.85 -14.14
CA LEU A 71 -3.00 -0.12 -15.33
C LEU A 71 -2.24 -1.04 -16.31
N GLU A 72 -1.35 -1.90 -15.81
CA GLU A 72 -0.65 -2.89 -16.63
C GLU A 72 -1.64 -3.83 -17.33
N THR A 73 -2.64 -4.31 -16.58
CA THR A 73 -3.69 -5.18 -17.11
C THR A 73 -4.53 -4.46 -18.18
N MET A 74 -4.95 -3.23 -17.90
CA MET A 74 -5.72 -2.38 -18.82
C MET A 74 -4.94 -2.10 -20.11
N SER A 75 -3.65 -1.80 -20.00
CA SER A 75 -2.75 -1.58 -21.14
C SER A 75 -2.62 -2.84 -22.01
N ALA A 76 -2.41 -4.00 -21.38
CA ALA A 76 -2.35 -5.28 -22.11
C ALA A 76 -3.68 -5.61 -22.84
N GLN A 77 -4.81 -5.21 -22.27
CA GLN A 77 -6.14 -5.41 -22.84
C GLN A 77 -6.56 -4.32 -23.83
N ALA A 78 -5.74 -3.30 -24.08
CA ALA A 78 -6.09 -2.23 -25.01
C ALA A 78 -6.06 -2.69 -26.48
N HIS A 79 -5.50 -3.87 -26.80
CA HIS A 79 -5.46 -4.47 -28.15
C HIS A 79 -5.05 -3.49 -29.27
N GLY A 80 -4.05 -2.63 -29.00
CA GLY A 80 -3.58 -1.59 -29.92
C GLY A 80 -4.22 -0.21 -29.73
N GLY A 81 -5.19 -0.07 -28.83
CA GLY A 81 -5.66 1.20 -28.31
C GLY A 81 -4.69 1.83 -27.31
N ALA A 82 -4.87 3.12 -27.02
CA ALA A 82 -4.09 3.84 -26.03
C ALA A 82 -4.85 3.95 -24.70
N VAL A 83 -4.14 3.79 -23.59
CA VAL A 83 -4.62 4.13 -22.24
C VAL A 83 -4.11 5.52 -21.89
N SER A 84 -4.98 6.41 -21.43
CA SER A 84 -4.59 7.73 -20.97
C SER A 84 -4.44 7.75 -19.45
N VAL A 85 -3.34 8.32 -18.95
CA VAL A 85 -3.09 8.45 -17.51
C VAL A 85 -3.11 9.92 -17.11
N ILE A 86 -3.83 10.24 -16.04
CA ILE A 86 -3.97 11.59 -15.51
C ILE A 86 -3.54 11.58 -14.05
N LEU A 87 -2.61 12.47 -13.69
CA LEU A 87 -2.26 12.77 -12.31
C LEU A 87 -2.92 14.10 -11.93
N VAL A 88 -3.58 14.14 -10.77
CA VAL A 88 -4.33 15.28 -10.24
C VAL A 88 -3.80 15.59 -8.85
N ASP A 89 -3.49 16.85 -8.58
CA ASP A 89 -3.10 17.34 -7.27
C ASP A 89 -4.16 18.31 -6.72
N ILE A 90 -4.33 18.40 -5.41
CA ILE A 90 -5.22 19.40 -4.79
C ILE A 90 -4.41 20.65 -4.48
N ASP A 91 -4.64 21.71 -5.24
CA ASP A 91 -3.99 23.00 -5.04
C ASP A 91 -4.14 23.51 -3.59
N ASN A 92 -3.03 23.97 -3.02
CA ASN A 92 -2.97 24.56 -1.68
C ASN A 92 -3.52 23.66 -0.55
N PHE A 93 -3.51 22.33 -0.71
CA PHE A 93 -4.03 21.41 0.31
C PHE A 93 -3.35 21.57 1.68
N LYS A 94 -2.03 21.80 1.68
CA LYS A 94 -1.30 22.14 2.91
C LYS A 94 -1.89 23.35 3.64
N SER A 95 -2.29 24.40 2.94
CA SER A 95 -2.91 25.58 3.55
C SER A 95 -4.22 25.23 4.26
N ILE A 96 -5.02 24.31 3.71
CA ILE A 96 -6.25 23.82 4.34
C ILE A 96 -5.91 23.10 5.63
N ASN A 97 -4.93 22.19 5.61
CA ASN A 97 -4.50 21.48 6.82
C ASN A 97 -3.96 22.44 7.89
N ASP A 98 -3.14 23.41 7.48
CA ASP A 98 -2.50 24.35 8.41
C ASP A 98 -3.53 25.33 9.03
N THR A 99 -4.62 25.67 8.32
CA THR A 99 -5.65 26.63 8.78
C THR A 99 -6.80 25.95 9.53
N GLU A 100 -7.30 24.84 9.00
CA GLU A 100 -8.54 24.18 9.44
C GLU A 100 -8.29 22.85 10.16
N GLY A 101 -7.04 22.37 10.15
CA GLY A 101 -6.63 21.10 10.75
C GLY A 101 -6.82 19.89 9.83
N HIS A 102 -6.09 18.82 10.15
CA HIS A 102 -6.04 17.60 9.34
C HIS A 102 -7.38 16.89 9.15
N LEU A 103 -8.29 16.96 10.13
CA LEU A 103 -9.63 16.36 9.99
C LEU A 103 -10.42 17.00 8.84
N VAL A 104 -10.27 18.31 8.63
CA VAL A 104 -10.90 19.01 7.52
C VAL A 104 -10.23 18.62 6.19
N GLY A 105 -8.90 18.52 6.17
CA GLY A 105 -8.18 17.98 5.02
C GLY A 105 -8.64 16.57 4.63
N ASP A 106 -8.85 15.69 5.60
CA ASP A 106 -9.37 14.34 5.39
C ASP A 106 -10.77 14.35 4.74
N HIS A 107 -11.64 15.26 5.21
CA HIS A 107 -12.95 15.47 4.60
C HIS A 107 -12.85 15.97 3.15
N VAL A 108 -11.91 16.88 2.86
CA VAL A 108 -11.65 17.37 1.50
C VAL A 108 -11.20 16.22 0.59
N LEU A 109 -10.23 15.42 1.01
CA LEU A 109 -9.75 14.24 0.27
C LEU A 109 -10.89 13.26 -0.03
N HIS A 110 -11.71 12.97 0.98
CA HIS A 110 -12.86 12.08 0.82
C HIS A 110 -13.90 12.65 -0.17
N ARG A 111 -14.11 13.97 -0.17
CA ARG A 111 -15.03 14.63 -1.09
C ARG A 111 -14.50 14.63 -2.52
N VAL A 112 -13.22 14.92 -2.72
CA VAL A 112 -12.57 14.89 -4.04
C VAL A 112 -12.63 13.48 -4.63
N ALA A 113 -12.31 12.45 -3.83
CA ALA A 113 -12.44 11.06 -4.25
C ALA A 113 -13.86 10.71 -4.75
N LYS A 114 -14.90 11.17 -4.03
CA LYS A 114 -16.30 10.98 -4.44
C LYS A 114 -16.66 11.72 -5.73
N VAL A 115 -16.13 12.94 -5.92
CA VAL A 115 -16.35 13.71 -7.15
C VAL A 115 -15.70 13.00 -8.33
N ILE A 116 -14.43 12.59 -8.20
CA ILE A 116 -13.71 11.86 -9.25
C ILE A 116 -14.49 10.60 -9.65
N LYS A 117 -14.89 9.75 -8.68
CA LYS A 117 -15.66 8.52 -8.97
C LYS A 117 -16.97 8.76 -9.72
N ARG A 118 -17.59 9.93 -9.59
CA ARG A 118 -18.83 10.28 -10.31
C ARG A 118 -18.58 10.80 -11.73
N CYS A 119 -17.39 11.35 -11.97
CA CYS A 119 -17.03 11.94 -13.26
C CYS A 119 -16.38 10.92 -14.22
N ILE A 120 -15.84 9.81 -13.70
CA ILE A 120 -15.20 8.79 -14.52
C ILE A 120 -16.22 7.84 -15.18
N ARG A 121 -15.87 7.36 -16.37
CA ARG A 121 -16.64 6.34 -17.11
C ARG A 121 -16.42 4.93 -16.54
N ALA A 122 -17.32 4.01 -16.88
CA ALA A 122 -17.11 2.58 -16.59
C ALA A 122 -15.85 2.05 -17.29
N GLY A 123 -15.07 1.24 -16.57
CA GLY A 123 -13.79 0.69 -17.05
C GLY A 123 -12.58 1.59 -16.80
N ALA A 124 -12.76 2.79 -16.26
CA ALA A 124 -11.67 3.60 -15.74
C ALA A 124 -11.22 3.11 -14.37
N GLU A 125 -9.92 3.23 -14.08
CA GLU A 125 -9.35 2.96 -12.75
C GLU A 125 -8.95 4.27 -12.08
N VAL A 126 -9.11 4.34 -10.75
CA VAL A 126 -8.73 5.53 -9.96
C VAL A 126 -8.06 5.11 -8.67
N GLY A 127 -6.91 5.73 -8.40
CA GLY A 127 -6.13 5.55 -7.19
C GLY A 127 -5.80 6.85 -6.47
N ARG A 128 -5.45 6.74 -5.19
CA ARG A 128 -4.74 7.77 -4.44
C ARG A 128 -3.24 7.50 -4.58
N PHE A 129 -2.53 8.41 -5.24
CA PHE A 129 -1.13 8.25 -5.58
C PHE A 129 -0.20 8.69 -4.44
N GLY A 130 -0.58 9.79 -3.77
CA GLY A 130 0.19 10.43 -2.70
C GLY A 130 -0.71 11.01 -1.61
N GLY A 131 -0.18 11.97 -0.86
CA GLY A 131 -0.91 12.64 0.23
C GLY A 131 -2.19 13.31 -0.26
N GLU A 132 -2.06 14.24 -1.20
CA GLU A 132 -3.17 14.94 -1.86
C GLU A 132 -3.34 14.60 -3.35
N GLU A 133 -2.52 13.69 -3.87
CA GLU A 133 -2.47 13.34 -5.28
C GLU A 133 -3.39 12.15 -5.62
N PHE A 134 -4.12 12.27 -6.72
CA PHE A 134 -4.99 11.25 -7.31
C PHE A 134 -4.49 10.88 -8.70
N ILE A 135 -4.66 9.62 -9.07
CA ILE A 135 -4.26 9.11 -10.39
C ILE A 135 -5.42 8.37 -11.04
N LEU A 136 -5.60 8.57 -12.34
CA LEU A 136 -6.66 7.99 -13.14
C LEU A 136 -6.08 7.30 -14.37
N ALA A 137 -6.67 6.17 -14.77
CA ALA A 137 -6.44 5.51 -16.05
C ALA A 137 -7.76 5.42 -16.83
N LEU A 138 -7.76 5.92 -18.06
CA LEU A 138 -8.93 6.07 -18.94
C LEU A 138 -8.76 5.34 -20.27
#